data_AF-A0A2A3MDV7-F1
#
_entry.id   AF-A0A2A3MDV7-F1
#
_cell.length_a   1.000
_cell.length_b   1.000
_cell.length_c   1.000
_cell.angle_alpha   90.00
_cell.angle_beta   90.00
_cell.angle_gamma   90.00
#
_symmetry.space_group_name_H-M   'P 1'
#
loop_
_entity.id
_entity.type
_entity.pdbx_description
1 polymer ?
#
loop_
_entity_poly.entity_id
_entity_poly.type
_entity_poly.pdbx_seq_one_letter_code
_entity_poly.pdbx_strand_id
1 'polypeptide(L)'
;MSNSRKQQHLTTSPNGVFQYYLTLPAHLSSEPRLPAQVRWTLGRDASLARTLAQLLDAELSLILKPGDTLVTPELVRERLEQAKAWLKRTLDNAANPWGALPEPSHLGKQDLTAAKQKLAEASAKQTTLYSVKPGGELILSITPSDALQSALGLRFHRLDWPLGTSEQEKAQDAAVYAFAAISHLEQHTPDAALQHPATFNALALHEYLRNARPDGGAHVADIPPDLPGSLAAYRIHSTLTSLSWPKPRYSAFVSRQLESGLYTLELASCTLKDKHPILASRGFSLTLPTTSAIIATLLNERLTSAVESTLQIHLRRAPTDASLEQARQELEALTRGFLGSMLEQSPLPSLPNARPLTDSNPAPVESHRVSWRPQLLRE
;
A
#
# COMPACT_ATOMS: atom_id res chain seq x y z
N MET A 1 26.17 -3.39 -6.02
CA MET A 1 25.97 -3.74 -4.59
C MET A 1 24.82 -2.90 -4.07
N SER A 2 23.71 -3.55 -3.68
CA SER A 2 22.42 -2.92 -3.40
C SER A 2 22.37 -2.37 -1.97
N ASN A 3 22.24 -1.05 -1.81
CA ASN A 3 22.00 -0.39 -0.53
C ASN A 3 20.54 -0.59 -0.10
N SER A 4 20.18 -1.82 0.26
CA SER A 4 19.12 -2.01 1.25
C SER A 4 19.69 -1.50 2.57
N ARG A 5 19.19 -0.38 3.09
CA ARG A 5 19.42 0.00 4.48
C ARG A 5 18.85 -1.12 5.35
N LYS A 6 19.67 -2.13 5.67
CA LYS A 6 19.36 -3.09 6.74
C LYS A 6 19.06 -2.25 7.98
N GLN A 7 17.81 -2.27 8.44
CA GLN A 7 17.44 -1.63 9.69
C GLN A 7 18.20 -2.33 10.81
N GLN A 8 19.25 -1.69 11.31
CA GLN A 8 20.31 -2.35 12.10
C GLN A 8 19.79 -2.85 13.46
N HIS A 9 18.70 -2.26 13.95
CA HIS A 9 18.19 -2.47 15.31
C HIS A 9 16.78 -3.08 15.35
N LEU A 10 16.23 -3.52 14.21
CA LEU A 10 14.95 -4.22 14.18
C LEU A 10 15.16 -5.74 14.24
N THR A 11 14.56 -6.38 15.24
CA THR A 11 14.59 -7.84 15.43
C THR A 11 13.18 -8.38 15.60
N THR A 12 12.97 -9.67 15.31
CA THR A 12 11.69 -10.35 15.52
C THR A 12 11.89 -11.48 16.51
N SER A 13 11.10 -11.47 17.57
CA SER A 13 11.07 -12.57 18.55
C SER A 13 10.39 -13.83 17.98
N PRO A 14 10.62 -15.02 18.55
CA PRO A 14 9.98 -16.26 18.11
C PRO A 14 8.43 -16.20 18.10
N ASN A 15 7.85 -15.33 18.94
CA ASN A 15 6.39 -15.15 19.03
C ASN A 15 5.83 -14.16 17.99
N GLY A 16 6.62 -13.78 16.99
CA GLY A 16 6.22 -12.84 15.93
C GLY A 16 6.12 -11.38 16.37
N VAL A 17 6.64 -11.04 17.55
CA VAL A 17 6.67 -9.65 18.05
C VAL A 17 7.98 -8.99 17.63
N PHE A 18 7.88 -7.83 16.98
CA PHE A 18 9.01 -7.00 16.59
C PHE A 18 9.57 -6.23 17.80
N GLN A 19 10.89 -6.12 17.85
CA GLN A 19 11.62 -5.48 18.94
C GLN A 19 12.72 -4.56 18.39
N TYR A 20 12.82 -3.38 18.99
CA TYR A 20 13.97 -2.52 18.85
C TYR A 20 15.07 -3.01 19.79
N TYR A 21 16.23 -3.34 19.23
CA TYR A 21 17.38 -3.86 19.95
C TYR A 21 18.59 -2.95 19.72
N LEU A 22 19.05 -2.29 20.78
CA LEU A 22 20.22 -1.43 20.77
C LEU A 22 21.21 -1.86 21.84
N THR A 23 22.46 -2.13 21.45
CA THR A 23 23.57 -2.36 22.39
C THR A 23 24.38 -1.09 22.51
N LEU A 24 24.59 -0.60 23.74
CA LEU A 24 25.39 0.61 23.94
C LEU A 24 26.88 0.33 23.67
N PRO A 25 27.64 1.32 23.15
CA PRO A 25 29.09 1.24 23.06
C PRO A 25 29.75 0.88 24.39
N ALA A 26 30.87 0.17 24.34
CA ALA A 26 31.56 -0.37 25.53
C ALA A 26 31.75 0.68 26.65
N HIS A 27 32.23 1.88 26.29
CA HIS A 27 32.50 2.99 27.21
C HIS A 27 31.25 3.53 27.93
N LEU A 28 30.06 3.39 27.33
CA LEU A 28 28.78 3.74 27.96
C LEU A 28 28.19 2.55 28.71
N SER A 29 28.37 1.33 28.20
CA SER A 29 27.85 0.10 28.82
C SER A 29 28.53 -0.25 30.16
N SER A 30 29.74 0.29 30.41
CA SER A 30 30.46 0.14 31.67
C SER A 30 29.97 1.07 32.78
N GLU A 31 29.15 2.07 32.47
CA GLU A 31 28.55 2.97 33.47
C GLU A 31 27.37 2.27 34.17
N PRO A 32 27.40 2.07 35.50
CA PRO A 32 26.35 1.35 36.24
C PRO A 32 24.95 1.95 36.12
N ARG A 33 24.86 3.26 35.82
CA ARG A 33 23.58 3.99 35.70
C ARG A 33 22.91 3.80 34.33
N LEU A 34 23.58 3.18 33.36
CA LEU A 34 23.06 2.95 32.02
C LEU A 34 22.78 1.47 31.77
N PRO A 35 21.74 1.13 31.00
CA PRO A 35 21.54 -0.25 30.58
C PRO A 35 22.58 -0.60 29.51
N ALA A 36 23.25 -1.75 29.64
CA ALA A 36 24.15 -2.24 28.59
C ALA A 36 23.42 -2.49 27.25
N GLN A 37 22.14 -2.86 27.33
CA GLN A 37 21.28 -3.12 26.17
C GLN A 37 19.87 -2.55 26.39
N VAL A 38 19.30 -2.02 25.32
CA VAL A 38 17.92 -1.56 25.25
C VAL A 38 17.13 -2.55 24.39
N ARG A 39 16.03 -3.06 24.94
CA ARG A 39 15.09 -3.95 24.24
C ARG A 39 13.68 -3.42 24.42
N TRP A 40 13.10 -2.84 23.38
CA TRP A 40 11.74 -2.29 23.42
C TRP A 40 10.86 -3.02 22.42
N THR A 41 9.62 -3.32 22.82
CA THR A 41 8.64 -3.96 21.94
C THR A 41 8.03 -2.93 20.99
N LEU A 42 7.97 -3.24 19.70
CA LEU A 42 7.38 -2.41 18.65
C LEU A 42 6.02 -2.92 18.16
N GLY A 43 5.55 -4.05 18.72
CA GLY A 43 4.27 -4.67 18.36
C GLY A 43 4.41 -5.80 17.34
N ARG A 44 3.31 -6.17 16.68
CA ARG A 44 3.26 -7.27 15.69
C ARG A 44 3.15 -6.78 14.25
N ASP A 45 2.89 -5.50 14.05
CA ASP A 45 2.81 -4.90 12.73
C ASP A 45 4.23 -4.61 12.20
N ALA A 46 4.61 -5.31 11.13
CA ALA A 46 5.94 -5.20 10.53
C ALA A 46 6.20 -3.79 9.96
N SER A 47 5.20 -3.19 9.31
CA SER A 47 5.33 -1.87 8.68
C SER A 47 5.50 -0.78 9.74
N LEU A 48 4.69 -0.81 10.80
CA LEU A 48 4.82 0.09 11.93
C LEU A 48 6.18 -0.10 12.62
N ALA A 49 6.59 -1.34 12.89
CA ALA A 49 7.86 -1.62 13.56
C ALA A 49 9.07 -1.13 12.74
N ARG A 50 9.04 -1.28 11.42
CA ARG A 50 10.06 -0.72 10.51
C ARG A 50 10.16 0.80 10.64
N THR A 51 9.03 1.51 10.58
CA THR A 51 9.02 2.97 10.69
C THR A 51 9.48 3.43 12.08
N LEU A 52 9.02 2.78 13.15
CA LEU A 52 9.44 3.09 14.52
C LEU A 52 10.93 2.86 14.72
N ALA A 53 11.49 1.76 14.21
CA ALA A 53 12.92 1.48 14.32
C ALA A 53 13.76 2.56 13.62
N GLN A 54 13.35 3.03 12.44
CA GLN A 54 14.04 4.11 11.73
C GLN A 54 13.98 5.44 12.49
N LEU A 55 12.84 5.77 13.08
CA LEU A 55 12.70 6.98 13.91
C LEU A 55 13.53 6.90 15.18
N LEU A 56 13.57 5.75 15.84
CA LEU A 56 14.42 5.50 17.00
C LEU A 56 15.90 5.60 16.64
N ASP A 57 16.32 5.08 15.50
CA ASP A 57 17.69 5.21 14.99
C ASP A 57 18.08 6.67 14.76
N ALA A 58 17.15 7.48 14.26
CA ALA A 58 17.36 8.91 14.07
C ALA A 58 17.44 9.66 15.42
N GLU A 59 16.53 9.39 16.35
CA GLU A 59 16.49 10.01 17.68
C GLU A 59 17.72 9.66 18.52
N LEU A 60 18.17 8.40 18.45
CA LEU A 60 19.32 7.90 19.20
C LEU A 60 20.63 8.01 18.41
N SER A 61 20.63 8.73 17.27
CA SER A 61 21.79 8.88 16.40
C SER A 61 23.02 9.46 17.11
N LEU A 62 22.83 10.38 18.06
CA LEU A 62 23.91 10.94 18.88
C LEU A 62 24.60 9.88 19.77
N ILE A 63 23.88 8.82 20.14
CA ILE A 63 24.44 7.69 20.90
C ILE A 63 25.11 6.69 19.94
N LEU A 64 24.50 6.48 18.78
CA LEU A 64 24.97 5.53 17.75
C LEU A 64 26.22 6.02 17.00
N LYS A 65 26.32 7.33 16.77
CA LYS A 65 27.34 8.01 15.96
C LYS A 65 27.63 9.39 16.58
N PRO A 66 28.35 9.44 17.72
CA PRO A 66 28.54 10.67 18.49
C PRO A 66 29.31 11.79 17.75
N GLY A 67 30.04 11.46 16.68
CA GLY A 67 30.90 12.43 15.99
C GLY A 67 31.90 13.06 16.98
N ASP A 68 32.05 14.38 16.94
CA ASP A 68 32.88 15.15 17.87
C ASP A 68 32.13 15.57 19.16
N THR A 69 30.87 15.15 19.32
CA THR A 69 30.03 15.54 20.45
C THR A 69 30.43 14.76 21.69
N LEU A 70 30.67 15.45 22.81
CA LEU A 70 30.87 14.78 24.10
C LEU A 70 29.56 14.16 24.57
N VAL A 71 29.49 12.82 24.53
CA VAL A 71 28.33 12.07 25.03
C VAL A 71 28.56 11.68 26.48
N THR A 72 27.90 12.39 27.39
CA THR A 72 27.93 12.09 28.83
C THR A 72 26.89 11.03 29.18
N PRO A 73 27.12 10.21 30.23
CA PRO A 73 26.12 9.22 30.64
C PRO A 73 24.76 9.81 31.01
N GLU A 74 24.73 11.02 31.58
CA GLU A 74 23.51 11.72 31.94
C GLU A 74 22.68 12.05 30.69
N LEU A 75 23.33 12.53 29.62
CA LEU A 75 22.68 12.82 28.35
C LEU A 75 22.13 11.54 27.71
N VAL A 76 22.89 10.45 27.73
CA VAL A 76 22.43 9.15 27.21
C VAL A 76 21.18 8.68 27.95
N ARG A 77 21.20 8.73 29.28
CA ARG A 77 20.05 8.35 30.11
C ARG A 77 18.82 9.19 29.79
N GLU A 78 18.98 10.50 29.70
CA GLU A 78 17.88 11.41 29.36
C GLU A 78 17.29 11.09 27.99
N ARG A 79 18.13 10.87 26.97
CA ARG A 79 17.70 10.53 25.62
C ARG A 79 16.97 9.19 25.56
N LEU A 80 17.44 8.18 26.29
CA LEU A 80 16.77 6.89 26.38
C LEU A 80 15.38 6.99 27.02
N GLU A 81 15.24 7.77 28.10
CA GLU A 81 13.94 8.01 28.74
C GLU A 81 12.98 8.79 27.83
N GLN A 82 13.47 9.85 27.17
CA GLN A 82 12.69 10.62 26.19
C GLN A 82 12.21 9.73 25.04
N ALA A 83 13.11 8.94 24.44
CA ALA A 83 12.78 8.03 23.36
C ALA A 83 11.78 6.95 23.79
N LYS A 84 11.91 6.39 24.98
CA LYS A 84 10.97 5.39 25.51
C LYS A 84 9.58 5.98 25.77
N ALA A 85 9.51 7.18 26.35
CA ALA A 85 8.25 7.89 26.57
C ALA A 85 7.58 8.32 25.26
N TRP A 86 8.38 8.73 24.26
CA TRP A 86 7.91 9.01 22.90
C TRP A 86 7.38 7.74 22.21
N LEU A 87 8.10 6.62 22.30
CA LEU A 87 7.70 5.35 21.71
C LEU A 87 6.36 4.88 22.29
N LYS A 88 6.20 4.93 23.62
CA LYS A 88 4.96 4.54 24.29
C LYS A 88 3.77 5.36 23.76
N ARG A 89 3.87 6.70 23.76
CA ARG A 89 2.82 7.59 23.25
C ARG A 89 2.49 7.32 21.77
N THR A 90 3.52 7.07 20.96
CA THR A 90 3.36 6.79 19.54
C THR A 90 2.64 5.45 19.30
N LEU A 91 2.97 4.41 20.08
CA LEU A 91 2.27 3.13 20.04
C LEU A 91 0.82 3.24 20.52
N ASP A 92 0.57 3.99 21.61
CA ASP A 92 -0.77 4.24 22.11
C ASP A 92 -1.64 4.94 21.05
N ASN A 93 -1.07 5.91 20.32
CA ASN A 93 -1.74 6.58 19.19
C ASN A 93 -2.03 5.65 18.01
N ALA A 94 -1.22 4.59 17.81
CA ALA A 94 -1.39 3.62 16.74
C ALA A 94 -2.29 2.43 17.13
N ALA A 95 -2.74 2.34 18.38
CA ALA A 95 -3.44 1.17 18.93
C ALA A 95 -4.84 0.94 18.34
N ASN A 96 -5.55 2.01 17.94
CA ASN A 96 -6.81 1.92 17.21
C ASN A 96 -6.66 2.54 15.81
N PRO A 97 -6.07 1.80 14.87
CA PRO A 97 -5.81 2.34 13.54
C PRO A 97 -7.09 2.51 12.72
N TRP A 98 -8.13 1.70 12.96
CA TRP A 98 -9.37 1.64 12.19
C TRP A 98 -10.33 2.82 12.43
N GLY A 99 -10.23 3.49 13.57
CA GLY A 99 -11.07 4.66 13.86
C GLY A 99 -12.56 4.32 13.83
N ALA A 100 -13.30 4.88 12.88
CA ALA A 100 -14.75 4.66 12.72
C ALA A 100 -15.09 3.43 11.86
N LEU A 101 -14.12 2.88 11.12
CA LEU A 101 -14.33 1.66 10.33
C LEU A 101 -14.35 0.42 11.24
N PRO A 102 -15.14 -0.62 10.91
CA PRO A 102 -15.07 -1.88 11.63
C PRO A 102 -13.72 -2.58 11.42
N GLU A 103 -13.20 -3.24 12.44
CA GLU A 103 -12.03 -4.10 12.25
C GLU A 103 -12.35 -5.29 11.33
N PRO A 104 -11.37 -5.87 10.61
CA PRO A 104 -11.60 -6.95 9.67
C PRO A 104 -12.34 -8.16 10.28
N SER A 105 -11.98 -8.50 11.52
CA SER A 105 -12.60 -9.60 12.27
C SER A 105 -14.05 -9.31 12.70
N HIS A 106 -14.38 -8.04 12.94
CA HIS A 106 -15.73 -7.60 13.28
C HIS A 106 -16.61 -7.54 12.03
N LEU A 107 -16.09 -7.03 10.91
CA LEU A 107 -16.80 -7.03 9.63
C LEU A 107 -17.24 -8.45 9.23
N GLY A 108 -16.35 -9.44 9.40
CA GLY A 108 -16.66 -10.84 9.06
C GLY A 108 -17.76 -11.49 9.90
N LYS A 109 -18.17 -10.87 11.01
CA LYS A 109 -19.25 -11.35 11.89
C LYS A 109 -20.58 -10.61 11.64
N GLN A 110 -20.59 -9.59 10.80
CA GLN A 110 -21.80 -8.84 10.46
C GLN A 110 -22.69 -9.62 9.48
N ASP A 111 -23.93 -9.17 9.33
CA ASP A 111 -24.81 -9.68 8.27
C ASP A 111 -24.30 -9.19 6.90
N LEU A 112 -23.90 -10.15 6.06
CA LEU A 112 -23.34 -9.90 4.73
C LEU A 112 -24.39 -10.00 3.61
N THR A 113 -25.68 -10.10 3.92
CA THR A 113 -26.76 -10.29 2.93
C THR A 113 -26.78 -9.19 1.87
N ALA A 114 -26.64 -7.92 2.27
CA ALA A 114 -26.58 -6.80 1.33
C ALA A 114 -25.35 -6.87 0.39
N ALA A 115 -24.20 -7.32 0.91
CA ALA A 115 -22.99 -7.50 0.11
C ALA A 115 -23.13 -8.65 -0.89
N LYS A 116 -23.80 -9.75 -0.49
CA LYS A 116 -24.17 -10.86 -1.41
C LYS A 116 -25.02 -10.36 -2.57
N GLN A 117 -26.02 -9.53 -2.29
CA GLN A 117 -26.87 -8.94 -3.33
C GLN A 117 -26.05 -8.02 -4.26
N LYS A 118 -25.23 -7.11 -3.72
CA LYS A 118 -24.35 -6.26 -4.53
C LYS A 118 -23.43 -7.07 -5.44
N LEU A 119 -22.83 -8.15 -4.93
CA LEU A 119 -21.98 -9.03 -5.72
C LEU A 119 -22.77 -9.73 -6.84
N ALA A 120 -23.99 -10.22 -6.57
CA ALA A 120 -24.84 -10.81 -7.59
C ALA A 120 -25.21 -9.82 -8.69
N GLU A 121 -25.58 -8.58 -8.33
CA GLU A 121 -25.87 -7.50 -9.28
C GLU A 121 -24.65 -7.12 -10.13
N ALA A 122 -23.46 -7.06 -9.52
CA ALA A 122 -22.21 -6.81 -10.24
C ALA A 122 -21.90 -7.95 -11.22
N SER A 123 -22.08 -9.20 -10.78
CA SER A 123 -21.79 -10.41 -11.57
C SER A 123 -22.76 -10.60 -12.74
N ALA A 124 -23.97 -10.04 -12.64
CA ALA A 124 -24.93 -10.02 -13.75
C ALA A 124 -24.52 -9.04 -14.86
N LYS A 125 -23.73 -8.01 -14.54
CA LYS A 125 -23.31 -6.97 -15.50
C LYS A 125 -21.96 -7.25 -16.13
N GLN A 126 -21.07 -7.91 -15.39
CA GLN A 126 -19.66 -8.06 -15.75
C GLN A 126 -19.01 -9.24 -15.03
N THR A 127 -17.85 -9.66 -15.51
CA THR A 127 -17.03 -10.68 -14.85
C THR A 127 -16.46 -10.16 -13.53
N THR A 128 -16.87 -10.79 -12.42
CA THR A 128 -16.42 -10.47 -11.05
C THR A 128 -15.38 -11.45 -10.54
N LEU A 129 -15.48 -12.74 -10.87
CA LEU A 129 -14.49 -13.75 -10.54
C LEU A 129 -13.96 -14.40 -11.82
N TYR A 130 -12.64 -14.48 -11.94
CA TYR A 130 -11.99 -15.16 -13.06
C TYR A 130 -10.64 -15.77 -12.64
N SER A 131 -10.09 -16.65 -13.47
CA SER A 131 -8.73 -17.15 -13.32
C SER A 131 -7.94 -16.90 -14.60
N VAL A 132 -6.64 -16.60 -14.47
CA VAL A 132 -5.75 -16.39 -15.64
C VAL A 132 -5.43 -17.72 -16.32
N LYS A 133 -5.38 -18.82 -15.56
CA LYS A 133 -5.12 -20.17 -16.04
C LYS A 133 -6.20 -21.11 -15.50
N PRO A 134 -6.66 -22.12 -16.27
CA PRO A 134 -7.60 -23.12 -15.78
C PRO A 134 -7.10 -23.79 -14.51
N GLY A 135 -7.93 -23.83 -13.47
CA GLY A 135 -7.58 -24.37 -12.15
C GLY A 135 -6.61 -23.51 -11.33
N GLY A 136 -6.24 -22.33 -11.82
CA GLY A 136 -5.41 -21.37 -11.13
C GLY A 136 -6.16 -20.57 -10.05
N GLU A 137 -5.43 -19.66 -9.41
CA GLU A 137 -5.99 -18.74 -8.41
C GLU A 137 -7.13 -17.89 -9.01
N LEU A 138 -8.21 -17.76 -8.27
CA LEU A 138 -9.32 -16.88 -8.58
C LEU A 138 -8.98 -15.45 -8.19
N ILE A 139 -9.30 -14.54 -9.10
CA ILE A 139 -9.09 -13.11 -8.99
C ILE A 139 -10.46 -12.44 -8.95
N LEU A 140 -10.63 -11.56 -7.97
CA LEU A 140 -11.76 -10.66 -7.84
C LEU A 140 -11.51 -9.41 -8.69
N SER A 141 -12.33 -9.20 -9.71
CA SER A 141 -12.38 -7.98 -10.52
C SER A 141 -13.46 -7.05 -9.98
N ILE A 142 -13.05 -5.90 -9.45
CA ILE A 142 -13.91 -4.85 -8.91
C ILE A 142 -13.98 -3.70 -9.92
N THR A 143 -15.20 -3.37 -10.35
CA THR A 143 -15.47 -2.10 -11.02
C THR A 143 -15.88 -1.10 -9.95
N PRO A 144 -15.18 0.04 -9.83
CA PRO A 144 -15.43 0.96 -8.73
C PRO A 144 -16.70 1.80 -8.96
N SER A 145 -17.39 2.08 -7.87
CA SER A 145 -18.40 3.14 -7.85
C SER A 145 -17.74 4.52 -7.81
N ASP A 146 -18.51 5.57 -8.08
CA ASP A 146 -18.04 6.95 -7.92
C ASP A 146 -17.66 7.25 -6.46
N ALA A 147 -18.37 6.65 -5.50
CA ALA A 147 -18.06 6.77 -4.08
C ALA A 147 -16.70 6.16 -3.74
N LEU A 148 -16.39 4.97 -4.28
CA LEU A 148 -15.09 4.33 -4.08
C LEU A 148 -13.95 5.13 -4.75
N GLN A 149 -14.17 5.62 -5.98
CA GLN A 149 -13.20 6.49 -6.66
C GLN A 149 -12.92 7.77 -5.87
N SER A 150 -13.98 8.38 -5.31
CA SER A 150 -13.86 9.55 -4.43
C SER A 150 -13.11 9.22 -3.14
N ALA A 151 -13.45 8.12 -2.47
CA ALA A 151 -12.81 7.68 -1.24
C ALA A 151 -11.31 7.40 -1.40
N LEU A 152 -10.89 6.89 -2.57
CA LEU A 152 -9.49 6.60 -2.88
C LEU A 152 -8.77 7.77 -3.58
N GLY A 153 -9.46 8.87 -3.90
CA GLY A 153 -8.91 9.99 -4.64
C GLY A 153 -8.32 9.59 -6.00
N LEU A 154 -8.91 8.58 -6.64
CA LEU A 154 -8.33 7.88 -7.80
C LEU A 154 -9.43 7.56 -8.81
N ARG A 155 -9.20 7.91 -10.08
CA ARG A 155 -10.09 7.52 -11.18
C ARG A 155 -9.64 6.20 -11.79
N PHE A 156 -10.42 5.15 -11.66
CA PHE A 156 -10.08 3.85 -12.21
C PHE A 156 -11.33 3.14 -12.69
N HIS A 157 -11.15 2.20 -13.60
CA HIS A 157 -12.26 1.42 -14.16
C HIS A 157 -12.22 -0.02 -13.65
N ARG A 158 -11.07 -0.51 -13.15
CA ARG A 158 -10.93 -1.87 -12.66
C ARG A 158 -9.83 -2.01 -11.60
N LEU A 159 -10.12 -2.77 -10.55
CA LEU A 159 -9.17 -3.24 -9.55
C LEU A 159 -9.26 -4.76 -9.51
N ASP A 160 -8.13 -5.43 -9.77
CA ASP A 160 -8.01 -6.88 -9.65
C ASP A 160 -7.34 -7.23 -8.33
N TRP A 161 -7.94 -8.17 -7.60
CA TRP A 161 -7.40 -8.67 -6.34
C TRP A 161 -7.33 -10.20 -6.33
N PRO A 162 -6.14 -10.80 -6.18
CA PRO A 162 -5.99 -12.24 -6.09
C PRO A 162 -6.56 -12.76 -4.75
N LEU A 163 -7.37 -13.82 -4.76
CA LEU A 163 -8.09 -14.32 -3.58
C LEU A 163 -7.38 -15.43 -2.79
N GLY A 164 -6.25 -15.95 -3.27
CA GLY A 164 -5.48 -16.99 -2.57
C GLY A 164 -6.09 -18.38 -2.65
N THR A 165 -7.06 -18.59 -3.51
CA THR A 165 -7.80 -19.85 -3.64
C THR A 165 -8.23 -20.09 -5.08
N SER A 166 -8.28 -21.35 -5.49
CA SER A 166 -8.92 -21.80 -6.73
C SER A 166 -10.32 -22.36 -6.50
N GLU A 167 -10.75 -22.48 -5.23
CA GLU A 167 -12.07 -22.99 -4.86
C GLU A 167 -13.13 -21.89 -4.99
N GLN A 168 -14.14 -22.13 -5.83
CA GLN A 168 -15.18 -21.16 -6.16
C GLN A 168 -15.98 -20.69 -4.95
N GLU A 169 -16.33 -21.60 -4.03
CA GLU A 169 -17.12 -21.27 -2.83
C GLU A 169 -16.34 -20.32 -1.89
N LYS A 170 -15.08 -20.66 -1.59
CA LYS A 170 -14.20 -19.79 -0.78
C LYS A 170 -13.96 -18.43 -1.46
N ALA A 171 -13.79 -18.43 -2.78
CA ALA A 171 -13.63 -17.19 -3.54
C ALA A 171 -14.89 -16.32 -3.50
N GLN A 172 -16.07 -16.96 -3.56
CA GLN A 172 -17.35 -16.28 -3.44
C GLN A 172 -17.52 -15.63 -2.06
N ASP A 173 -17.23 -16.35 -0.98
CA ASP A 173 -17.29 -15.81 0.38
C ASP A 173 -16.30 -14.65 0.59
N ALA A 174 -15.07 -14.79 0.07
CA ALA A 174 -14.06 -13.74 0.08
C ALA A 174 -14.52 -12.50 -0.71
N ALA A 175 -15.16 -12.69 -1.87
CA ALA A 175 -15.73 -11.61 -2.67
C ALA A 175 -16.89 -10.91 -1.94
N VAL A 176 -17.78 -11.65 -1.29
CA VAL A 176 -18.87 -11.09 -0.48
C VAL A 176 -18.28 -10.22 0.64
N TYR A 177 -17.27 -10.71 1.35
CA TYR A 177 -16.57 -9.95 2.37
C TYR A 177 -15.95 -8.66 1.80
N ALA A 178 -15.28 -8.74 0.65
CA ALA A 178 -14.68 -7.59 -0.01
C ALA A 178 -15.73 -6.52 -0.40
N PHE A 179 -16.89 -6.94 -0.91
CA PHE A 179 -18.00 -6.01 -1.22
C PHE A 179 -18.62 -5.37 0.02
N ALA A 180 -18.65 -6.08 1.15
CA ALA A 180 -19.04 -5.50 2.44
C ALA A 180 -18.04 -4.45 2.90
N ALA A 181 -16.74 -4.73 2.80
CA ALA A 181 -15.67 -3.79 3.12
C ALA A 181 -15.73 -2.52 2.25
N ILE A 182 -15.91 -2.69 0.93
CA ILE A 182 -16.09 -1.58 0.00
C ILE A 182 -17.30 -0.73 0.39
N SER A 183 -18.42 -1.35 0.78
CA SER A 183 -19.61 -0.61 1.19
C SER A 183 -19.37 0.27 2.43
N HIS A 184 -18.59 -0.22 3.41
CA HIS A 184 -18.18 0.60 4.55
C HIS A 184 -17.25 1.74 4.15
N LEU A 185 -16.32 1.52 3.22
CA LEU A 185 -15.44 2.56 2.70
C LEU A 185 -16.20 3.65 1.92
N GLU A 186 -17.20 3.26 1.13
CA GLU A 186 -18.06 4.18 0.37
C GLU A 186 -18.89 5.10 1.28
N GLN A 187 -19.21 4.65 2.50
CA GLN A 187 -20.00 5.38 3.49
C GLN A 187 -19.13 6.09 4.54
N HIS A 188 -17.83 5.79 4.57
CA HIS A 188 -16.92 6.33 5.56
C HIS A 188 -16.72 7.83 5.35
N THR A 189 -16.97 8.60 6.40
CA THR A 189 -16.63 10.02 6.47
C THR A 189 -15.36 10.16 7.32
N PRO A 190 -14.20 10.48 6.71
CA PRO A 190 -12.96 10.64 7.45
C PRO A 190 -13.07 11.78 8.47
N ASP A 191 -12.38 11.63 9.61
CA ASP A 191 -12.21 12.72 10.58
C ASP A 191 -11.59 13.95 9.89
N ALA A 192 -12.11 15.14 10.18
CA ALA A 192 -11.60 16.40 9.63
C ALA A 192 -10.13 16.65 9.98
N ALA A 193 -9.64 16.10 11.11
CA ALA A 193 -8.24 16.17 11.50
C ALA A 193 -7.33 15.17 10.75
N LEU A 194 -7.92 14.19 10.04
CA LEU A 194 -7.17 13.18 9.31
C LEU A 194 -6.49 13.81 8.08
N GLN A 195 -5.16 13.85 8.11
CA GLN A 195 -4.39 14.13 6.90
C GLN A 195 -4.61 13.00 5.88
N HIS A 196 -4.31 13.21 4.59
CA HIS A 196 -4.35 12.18 3.52
C HIS A 196 -5.45 11.10 3.61
N PRO A 197 -6.75 11.46 3.67
CA PRO A 197 -7.83 10.49 3.87
C PRO A 197 -7.90 9.39 2.79
N ALA A 198 -7.45 9.68 1.56
CA ALA A 198 -7.36 8.67 0.50
C ALA A 198 -6.35 7.56 0.84
N THR A 199 -5.23 7.91 1.47
CA THR A 199 -4.22 6.95 1.96
C THR A 199 -4.81 6.04 3.03
N PHE A 200 -5.56 6.61 3.98
CA PHE A 200 -6.28 5.84 4.99
C PHE A 200 -7.23 4.82 4.35
N ASN A 201 -8.11 5.26 3.45
CA ASN A 201 -9.08 4.39 2.80
C ASN A 201 -8.41 3.30 1.94
N ALA A 202 -7.32 3.62 1.25
CA ALA A 202 -6.55 2.64 0.47
C ALA A 202 -5.92 1.56 1.34
N LEU A 203 -5.38 1.92 2.51
CA LEU A 203 -4.79 0.96 3.45
C LEU A 203 -5.84 0.13 4.16
N ALA A 204 -6.99 0.71 4.50
CA ALA A 204 -8.14 -0.02 5.02
C ALA A 204 -8.62 -1.06 3.99
N LEU A 205 -8.79 -0.65 2.72
CA LEU A 205 -9.12 -1.56 1.63
C LEU A 205 -8.09 -2.69 1.51
N HIS A 206 -6.81 -2.36 1.52
CA HIS A 206 -5.72 -3.34 1.45
C HIS A 206 -5.81 -4.37 2.58
N GLU A 207 -5.99 -3.94 3.83
CA GLU A 207 -6.07 -4.84 4.98
C GLU A 207 -7.34 -5.70 4.97
N TYR A 208 -8.48 -5.15 4.57
CA TYR A 208 -9.70 -5.94 4.36
C TYR A 208 -9.50 -6.99 3.26
N LEU A 209 -8.94 -6.61 2.12
CA LEU A 209 -8.73 -7.52 1.00
C LEU A 209 -7.69 -8.62 1.34
N ARG A 210 -6.68 -8.32 2.16
CA ARG A 210 -5.77 -9.33 2.72
C ARG A 210 -6.49 -10.28 3.66
N ASN A 211 -7.34 -9.76 4.55
CA ASN A 211 -8.13 -10.58 5.47
C ASN A 211 -9.17 -11.45 4.77
N ALA A 212 -9.67 -11.02 3.61
CA ALA A 212 -10.58 -11.83 2.79
C ALA A 212 -9.92 -13.11 2.25
N ARG A 213 -8.59 -13.13 2.12
CA ARG A 213 -7.85 -14.29 1.62
C ARG A 213 -7.73 -15.37 2.70
N PRO A 214 -7.86 -16.66 2.35
CA PRO A 214 -7.67 -17.76 3.30
C PRO A 214 -6.28 -17.82 3.94
N ASP A 215 -5.26 -17.32 3.25
CA ASP A 215 -3.87 -17.26 3.71
C ASP A 215 -3.54 -16.01 4.54
N GLY A 216 -4.54 -15.16 4.85
CA GLY A 216 -4.35 -13.89 5.55
C GLY A 216 -3.47 -12.89 4.79
N GLY A 217 -3.32 -13.07 3.47
CA GLY A 217 -2.46 -12.25 2.62
C GLY A 217 -0.98 -12.50 2.82
N ALA A 218 -0.58 -13.73 3.18
CA ALA A 218 0.82 -14.14 3.28
C ALA A 218 1.55 -14.12 1.93
N HIS A 219 0.84 -14.34 0.82
CA HIS A 219 1.40 -14.37 -0.54
C HIS A 219 1.07 -13.13 -1.39
N VAL A 220 0.51 -12.09 -0.78
CA VAL A 220 0.27 -10.81 -1.46
C VAL A 220 1.57 -9.99 -1.43
N ALA A 221 1.88 -9.31 -2.54
CA ALA A 221 3.02 -8.40 -2.59
C ALA A 221 2.89 -7.32 -1.51
N ASP A 222 3.93 -7.17 -0.69
CA ASP A 222 3.98 -6.15 0.35
C ASP A 222 3.97 -4.74 -0.27
N ILE A 223 3.36 -3.80 0.45
CA ILE A 223 3.50 -2.38 0.15
C ILE A 223 4.99 -2.00 0.32
N PRO A 224 5.60 -1.29 -0.65
CA PRO A 224 7.00 -0.89 -0.57
C PRO A 224 7.33 -0.18 0.75
N PRO A 225 8.52 -0.43 1.33
CA PRO A 225 8.85 0.01 2.69
C PRO A 225 8.93 1.53 2.87
N ASP A 226 9.05 2.30 1.78
CA ASP A 226 9.04 3.77 1.81
C ASP A 226 7.62 4.37 1.82
N LEU A 227 6.60 3.52 1.75
CA LEU A 227 5.19 3.87 1.87
C LEU A 227 4.61 3.27 3.17
N PRO A 228 3.59 3.87 3.79
CA PRO A 228 2.93 3.28 4.95
C PRO A 228 2.30 1.96 4.54
N GLY A 229 2.79 0.84 5.07
CA GLY A 229 2.34 -0.50 4.69
C GLY A 229 1.16 -1.05 5.49
N SER A 230 0.60 -0.27 6.41
CA SER A 230 -0.57 -0.61 7.21
C SER A 230 -1.24 0.65 7.76
N LEU A 231 -2.50 0.53 8.20
CA LEU A 231 -3.21 1.61 8.88
C LEU A 231 -2.50 2.04 10.16
N ALA A 232 -1.91 1.11 10.92
CA ALA A 232 -1.16 1.43 12.12
C ALA A 232 0.11 2.23 11.81
N ALA A 233 0.86 1.85 10.77
CA ALA A 233 1.97 2.65 10.27
C ALA A 233 1.48 4.03 9.78
N TYR A 234 0.36 4.06 9.08
CA TYR A 234 -0.20 5.32 8.60
C TYR A 234 -0.59 6.29 9.71
N ARG A 235 -1.13 5.81 10.84
CA ARG A 235 -1.48 6.67 11.98
C ARG A 235 -0.28 7.49 12.46
N ILE A 236 0.90 6.88 12.53
CA ILE A 236 2.12 7.62 12.90
C ILE A 236 2.58 8.57 11.80
N HIS A 237 2.43 8.20 10.52
CA HIS A 237 2.71 9.11 9.39
C HIS A 237 1.81 10.35 9.39
N SER A 238 0.53 10.18 9.72
CA SER A 238 -0.45 11.27 9.74
C SER A 238 -0.31 12.21 10.95
N THR A 239 0.36 11.78 12.02
CA THR A 239 0.47 12.53 13.29
C THR A 239 1.86 13.14 13.48
N LEU A 240 2.92 12.50 13.00
CA LEU A 240 4.28 12.99 13.12
C LEU A 240 4.63 13.87 11.93
N THR A 241 4.86 15.17 12.17
CA THR A 241 5.23 16.15 11.13
C THR A 241 6.46 15.73 10.33
N SER A 242 7.42 15.03 10.96
CA SER A 242 8.62 14.53 10.30
C SER A 242 8.35 13.45 9.23
N LEU A 243 7.19 12.80 9.30
CA LEU A 243 6.75 11.74 8.40
C LEU A 243 5.57 12.13 7.52
N SER A 244 4.82 13.18 7.89
CA SER A 244 3.68 13.68 7.13
C SER A 244 4.10 14.09 5.72
N TRP A 245 3.26 13.79 4.74
CA TRP A 245 3.52 14.19 3.38
C TRP A 245 3.02 15.62 3.16
N PRO A 246 3.86 16.51 2.63
CA PRO A 246 3.41 17.86 2.35
C PRO A 246 2.33 17.84 1.26
N LYS A 247 1.28 18.65 1.44
CA LYS A 247 0.30 18.90 0.37
C LYS A 247 0.89 19.91 -0.64
N PRO A 248 0.57 19.79 -1.93
CA PRO A 248 0.95 20.79 -2.92
C PRO A 248 0.34 22.14 -2.56
N ARG A 249 1.09 23.23 -2.79
CA ARG A 249 0.68 24.60 -2.40
C ARG A 249 -0.07 25.32 -3.51
N TYR A 250 0.23 24.98 -4.77
CA TYR A 250 -0.12 25.77 -5.94
C TYR A 250 -0.85 24.96 -7.01
N SER A 251 -0.93 23.64 -6.83
CA SER A 251 -1.31 22.69 -7.86
C SER A 251 -2.30 21.66 -7.33
N ALA A 252 -3.29 21.32 -8.15
CA ALA A 252 -4.13 20.15 -7.97
C ALA A 252 -3.75 19.08 -8.99
N PHE A 253 -3.78 17.84 -8.55
CA PHE A 253 -3.47 16.68 -9.37
C PHE A 253 -4.67 15.76 -9.46
N VAL A 254 -4.78 15.05 -10.58
CA VAL A 254 -5.75 13.98 -10.78
C VAL A 254 -4.99 12.72 -11.17
N SER A 255 -5.33 11.62 -10.53
CA SER A 255 -4.78 10.32 -10.91
C SER A 255 -5.83 9.50 -11.67
N ARG A 256 -5.43 8.90 -12.80
CA ARG A 256 -6.32 8.06 -13.62
C ARG A 256 -5.66 6.76 -14.06
N GLN A 257 -6.47 5.71 -14.23
CA GLN A 257 -6.06 4.45 -14.83
C GLN A 257 -6.10 4.53 -16.35
N LEU A 258 -5.03 4.11 -17.00
CA LEU A 258 -4.91 3.96 -18.45
C LEU A 258 -5.51 2.63 -18.92
N GLU A 259 -5.75 2.48 -20.22
CA GLU A 259 -6.19 1.22 -20.83
C GLU A 259 -5.20 0.07 -20.61
N SER A 260 -3.90 0.36 -20.45
CA SER A 260 -2.89 -0.62 -20.06
C SER A 260 -3.06 -1.15 -18.64
N GLY A 261 -3.91 -0.51 -17.83
CA GLY A 261 -4.09 -0.79 -16.40
C GLY A 261 -3.13 -0.02 -15.49
N LEU A 262 -2.09 0.62 -16.03
CA LEU A 262 -1.19 1.50 -15.29
C LEU A 262 -1.89 2.80 -14.89
N TYR A 263 -1.35 3.48 -13.90
CA TYR A 263 -1.86 4.77 -13.44
C TYR A 263 -1.02 5.94 -13.93
N THR A 264 -1.64 7.10 -14.10
CA THR A 264 -0.96 8.37 -14.37
C THR A 264 -1.36 9.42 -13.37
N LEU A 265 -0.38 10.18 -12.90
CA LEU A 265 -0.56 11.39 -12.11
C LEU A 265 -0.48 12.62 -13.01
N GLU A 266 -1.59 13.34 -13.15
CA GLU A 266 -1.74 14.45 -14.08
C GLU A 266 -1.95 15.78 -13.37
N LEU A 267 -1.31 16.83 -13.89
CA LEU A 267 -1.48 18.18 -13.39
C LEU A 267 -2.81 18.77 -13.87
N ALA A 268 -3.84 18.74 -13.02
CA ALA A 268 -5.20 19.15 -13.37
C ALA A 268 -5.37 20.67 -13.36
N SER A 269 -5.02 21.31 -12.24
CA SER A 269 -5.01 22.77 -12.12
C SER A 269 -3.71 23.20 -11.46
N CYS A 270 -3.18 24.35 -11.88
CA CYS A 270 -1.88 24.78 -11.39
C CYS A 270 -1.68 26.27 -11.59
N THR A 271 -1.55 26.99 -10.48
CA THR A 271 -1.15 28.40 -10.49
C THR A 271 0.31 28.59 -10.95
N LEU A 272 1.10 27.51 -11.07
CA LEU A 272 2.39 27.58 -11.74
C LEU A 272 2.26 27.75 -13.25
N LYS A 273 1.11 27.46 -13.87
CA LYS A 273 0.89 27.77 -15.29
C LYS A 273 1.01 29.28 -15.57
N ASP A 274 0.61 30.10 -14.61
CA ASP A 274 0.75 31.56 -14.70
C ASP A 274 2.22 32.02 -14.68
N LYS A 275 3.08 31.26 -13.97
CA LYS A 275 4.53 31.51 -13.88
C LYS A 275 5.31 30.82 -15.00
N HIS A 276 4.81 29.72 -15.53
CA HIS A 276 5.45 28.86 -16.51
C HIS A 276 4.43 28.45 -17.59
N PRO A 277 4.23 29.29 -18.63
CA PRO A 277 3.23 29.07 -19.67
C PRO A 277 3.34 27.73 -20.42
N ILE A 278 4.54 27.13 -20.43
CA ILE A 278 4.77 25.81 -21.01
C ILE A 278 3.91 24.71 -20.37
N LEU A 279 3.59 24.83 -19.08
CA LEU A 279 2.69 23.90 -18.39
C LEU A 279 1.23 24.03 -18.87
N ALA A 280 0.85 25.20 -19.39
CA ALA A 280 -0.48 25.41 -19.96
C ALA A 280 -0.60 24.79 -21.36
N SER A 281 0.46 24.88 -22.17
CA SER A 281 0.47 24.37 -23.54
C SER A 281 0.78 22.88 -23.67
N ARG A 282 1.64 22.32 -22.80
CA ARG A 282 2.05 20.91 -22.84
C ARG A 282 1.42 20.04 -21.76
N GLY A 283 1.00 20.65 -20.65
CA GLY A 283 0.58 19.91 -19.47
C GLY A 283 1.74 19.16 -18.81
N PHE A 284 1.42 18.33 -17.82
CA PHE A 284 2.35 17.40 -17.20
C PHE A 284 1.61 16.14 -16.78
N SER A 285 2.20 14.99 -17.09
CA SER A 285 1.72 13.67 -16.68
C SER A 285 2.91 12.79 -16.33
N LEU A 286 2.77 12.04 -15.23
CA LEU A 286 3.76 11.08 -14.74
C LEU A 286 3.10 9.70 -14.68
N THR A 287 3.63 8.73 -15.42
CA THR A 287 3.17 7.34 -15.34
C THR A 287 3.69 6.69 -14.06
N LEU A 288 2.78 6.17 -13.25
CA LEU A 288 3.08 5.39 -12.06
C LEU A 288 3.25 3.92 -12.47
N PRO A 289 4.37 3.27 -12.12
CA PRO A 289 4.68 1.93 -12.60
C PRO A 289 3.99 0.85 -11.77
N THR A 290 2.67 0.97 -11.58
CA THR A 290 1.83 0.06 -10.81
C THR A 290 0.46 -0.11 -11.47
N THR A 291 -0.13 -1.30 -11.36
CA THR A 291 -1.53 -1.60 -11.68
C THR A 291 -2.42 -1.70 -10.43
N SER A 292 -1.82 -1.64 -9.24
CA SER A 292 -2.56 -1.65 -7.97
C SER A 292 -3.10 -0.26 -7.65
N ALA A 293 -4.43 -0.16 -7.54
CA ALA A 293 -5.12 1.06 -7.12
C ALA A 293 -4.64 1.54 -5.73
N ILE A 294 -4.36 0.60 -4.81
CA ILE A 294 -3.87 0.89 -3.47
C ILE A 294 -2.52 1.60 -3.57
N ILE A 295 -1.55 1.00 -4.28
CA ILE A 295 -0.20 1.60 -4.45
C ILE A 295 -0.29 2.92 -5.22
N ALA A 296 -1.15 3.02 -6.22
CA ALA A 296 -1.35 4.26 -6.97
C ALA A 296 -1.85 5.40 -6.06
N THR A 297 -2.80 5.13 -5.16
CA THR A 297 -3.27 6.12 -4.18
C THR A 297 -2.14 6.56 -3.23
N LEU A 298 -1.35 5.62 -2.71
CA LEU A 298 -0.21 5.93 -1.84
C LEU A 298 0.84 6.79 -2.56
N LEU A 299 1.19 6.42 -3.80
CA LEU A 299 2.14 7.17 -4.63
C LEU A 299 1.63 8.56 -4.96
N ASN A 300 0.34 8.70 -5.29
CA ASN A 300 -0.27 9.99 -5.60
C ASN A 300 -0.05 10.98 -4.44
N GLU A 301 -0.47 10.61 -3.23
CA GLU A 301 -0.34 11.45 -2.03
C GLU A 301 1.14 11.73 -1.70
N ARG A 302 2.03 10.75 -1.89
CA ARG A 302 3.47 10.92 -1.67
C ARG A 302 4.14 11.86 -2.69
N LEU A 303 3.74 11.80 -3.96
CA LEU A 303 4.46 12.44 -5.07
C LEU A 303 4.00 13.86 -5.37
N THR A 304 2.74 14.21 -5.10
CA THR A 304 2.16 15.51 -5.54
C THR A 304 3.00 16.74 -5.19
N SER A 305 3.49 16.85 -3.95
CA SER A 305 4.36 17.97 -3.54
C SER A 305 5.77 17.88 -4.12
N ALA A 306 6.30 16.67 -4.31
CA ALA A 306 7.59 16.46 -4.98
C ALA A 306 7.52 16.89 -6.44
N VAL A 307 6.45 16.51 -7.16
CA VAL A 307 6.19 16.94 -8.54
C VAL A 307 6.14 18.46 -8.63
N GLU A 308 5.36 19.12 -7.77
CA GLU A 308 5.28 20.58 -7.75
C GLU A 308 6.66 21.24 -7.55
N SER A 309 7.44 20.72 -6.61
CA SER A 309 8.76 21.27 -6.27
C SER A 309 9.78 21.06 -7.39
N THR A 310 9.85 19.85 -7.96
CA THR A 310 10.74 19.52 -9.06
C THR A 310 10.41 20.33 -10.31
N LEU A 311 9.12 20.48 -10.65
CA LEU A 311 8.69 21.33 -11.75
C LEU A 311 9.12 22.79 -11.54
N GLN A 312 8.93 23.35 -10.34
CA GLN A 312 9.40 24.71 -10.05
C GLN A 312 10.90 24.87 -10.22
N ILE A 313 11.70 23.90 -9.75
CA ILE A 313 13.16 23.96 -9.82
C ILE A 313 13.65 23.98 -11.27
N HIS A 314 13.14 23.06 -12.11
CA HIS A 314 13.59 22.94 -13.49
C HIS A 314 13.07 24.09 -14.37
N LEU A 315 11.79 24.44 -14.24
CA LEU A 315 11.17 25.47 -15.09
C LEU A 315 11.59 26.89 -14.70
N ARG A 316 12.04 27.12 -13.46
CA ARG A 316 12.65 28.40 -13.05
C ARG A 316 13.98 28.64 -13.74
N ARG A 317 14.75 27.59 -14.04
CA ARG A 317 16.04 27.72 -14.74
C ARG A 317 15.83 28.04 -16.21
N ALA A 318 14.96 27.29 -16.88
CA ALA A 318 14.52 27.55 -18.25
C ALA A 318 13.16 26.87 -18.50
N PRO A 319 12.11 27.59 -18.92
CA PRO A 319 10.80 27.00 -19.19
C PRO A 319 10.73 26.41 -20.62
N THR A 320 11.52 25.37 -20.89
CA THR A 320 11.60 24.70 -22.21
C THR A 320 11.10 23.26 -22.15
N ASP A 321 10.80 22.67 -23.31
CA ASP A 321 10.38 21.27 -23.42
C ASP A 321 11.46 20.34 -22.82
N ALA A 322 12.74 20.68 -23.01
CA ALA A 322 13.86 19.93 -22.44
C ALA A 322 13.87 19.96 -20.90
N SER A 323 13.57 21.09 -20.27
CA SER A 323 13.49 21.18 -18.80
C SER A 323 12.30 20.42 -18.23
N LEU A 324 11.17 20.44 -18.94
CA LEU A 324 9.98 19.65 -18.58
C LEU A 324 10.29 18.15 -18.66
N GLU A 325 11.03 17.74 -19.69
CA GLU A 325 11.49 16.37 -19.87
C GLU A 325 12.46 15.93 -18.78
N GLN A 326 13.42 16.79 -18.43
CA GLN A 326 14.36 16.52 -17.32
C GLN A 326 13.63 16.36 -15.98
N ALA A 327 12.64 17.23 -15.72
CA ALA A 327 11.81 17.10 -14.52
C ALA A 327 11.04 15.78 -14.50
N ARG A 328 10.49 15.34 -15.64
CA ARG A 328 9.82 14.05 -15.76
C ARG A 328 10.75 12.88 -15.48
N GLN A 329 11.95 12.86 -16.08
CA GLN A 329 12.93 11.78 -15.87
C GLN A 329 13.41 11.69 -14.41
N GLU A 330 13.61 12.84 -13.76
CA GLU A 330 13.94 12.88 -12.33
C GLU A 330 12.82 12.31 -11.46
N LEU A 331 11.56 12.67 -11.77
CA LEU A 331 10.40 12.17 -11.06
C LEU A 331 10.18 10.67 -11.30
N GLU A 332 10.40 10.17 -12.51
CA GLU A 332 10.36 8.73 -12.82
C GLU A 332 11.45 7.96 -12.07
N ALA A 333 12.65 8.54 -11.93
CA ALA A 333 13.71 7.96 -11.11
C ALA A 333 13.33 7.94 -9.63
N LEU A 334 12.73 9.02 -9.12
CA LEU A 334 12.24 9.11 -7.75
C LEU A 334 11.14 8.07 -7.47
N THR A 335 10.15 7.95 -8.36
CA THR A 335 9.06 6.98 -8.24
C THR A 335 9.60 5.55 -8.25
N ARG A 336 10.55 5.22 -9.13
CA ARG A 336 11.22 3.91 -9.11
C ARG A 336 12.01 3.68 -7.82
N GLY A 337 12.61 4.73 -7.26
CA GLY A 337 13.29 4.69 -5.96
C GLY A 337 12.38 4.20 -4.83
N PHE A 338 11.15 4.74 -4.74
CA PHE A 338 10.18 4.34 -3.70
C PHE A 338 9.68 2.90 -3.84
N LEU A 339 9.63 2.38 -5.07
CA LEU A 339 9.02 1.09 -5.38
C LEU A 339 10.06 -0.04 -5.41
N GLY A 340 11.34 0.30 -5.54
CA GLY A 340 12.45 -0.64 -5.61
C GLY A 340 12.29 -1.63 -6.77
N SER A 341 12.74 -2.86 -6.57
CA SER A 341 12.59 -3.96 -7.54
C SER A 341 11.25 -4.70 -7.45
N MET A 342 10.29 -4.21 -6.67
CA MET A 342 9.15 -5.01 -6.21
C MET A 342 7.92 -5.00 -7.11
N LEU A 343 7.89 -4.20 -8.18
CA LEU A 343 6.68 -4.08 -8.99
C LEU A 343 6.71 -4.91 -10.27
N GLU A 344 5.73 -5.81 -10.36
CA GLU A 344 5.27 -6.39 -11.60
C GLU A 344 4.64 -5.28 -12.46
N GLN A 345 5.27 -5.02 -13.60
CA GLN A 345 4.83 -4.03 -14.60
C GLN A 345 3.82 -4.63 -15.59
N SER A 346 3.19 -5.75 -15.23
CA SER A 346 2.33 -6.47 -16.16
C SER A 346 1.02 -5.71 -16.36
N PRO A 347 0.64 -5.41 -17.61
CA PRO A 347 -0.64 -4.79 -17.90
C PRO A 347 -1.78 -5.71 -17.42
N LEU A 348 -2.94 -5.11 -17.13
CA LEU A 348 -4.10 -5.89 -16.68
C LEU A 348 -4.52 -6.88 -17.78
N PRO A 349 -4.78 -8.16 -17.44
CA PRO A 349 -5.23 -9.14 -18.42
C PRO A 349 -6.65 -8.81 -18.88
N SER A 350 -6.98 -9.12 -20.13
CA SER A 350 -8.35 -9.00 -20.64
C SER A 350 -9.31 -9.89 -19.84
N LEU A 351 -10.50 -9.37 -19.51
CA LEU A 351 -11.52 -10.16 -18.83
C LEU A 351 -12.15 -11.19 -19.78
N PRO A 352 -12.44 -12.41 -19.30
CA PRO A 352 -13.32 -13.32 -20.03
C PRO A 352 -14.76 -12.76 -20.05
N ASN A 353 -15.59 -13.25 -20.98
CA ASN A 353 -17.00 -12.88 -21.06
C ASN A 353 -17.73 -13.21 -19.75
N ALA A 354 -18.61 -12.31 -19.30
CA ALA A 354 -19.37 -12.48 -18.07
C ALA A 354 -20.19 -13.77 -18.11
N ARG A 355 -20.05 -14.59 -17.06
CA ARG A 355 -20.91 -15.74 -16.79
C ARG A 355 -21.57 -15.53 -15.44
N PRO A 356 -22.91 -15.66 -15.33
CA PRO A 356 -23.60 -15.54 -14.06
C PRO A 356 -23.05 -16.57 -13.05
N LEU A 357 -22.84 -16.15 -11.80
CA LEU A 357 -22.38 -17.04 -10.72
C LEU A 357 -23.36 -18.19 -10.41
N THR A 358 -24.58 -18.13 -10.93
CA THR A 358 -25.63 -19.14 -10.78
C THR A 358 -25.51 -20.31 -11.75
N ASP A 359 -24.66 -20.24 -12.79
CA ASP A 359 -24.45 -21.35 -13.71
C ASP A 359 -23.37 -22.31 -13.19
N SER A 360 -23.63 -22.93 -12.05
CA SER A 360 -22.96 -24.15 -11.63
C SER A 360 -23.53 -25.36 -12.38
N ASN A 361 -23.53 -25.30 -13.71
CA ASN A 361 -23.74 -26.49 -14.53
C ASN A 361 -22.36 -26.94 -15.03
N PRO A 362 -21.80 -28.06 -14.55
CA PRO A 362 -20.59 -28.61 -15.14
C PRO A 362 -20.92 -28.89 -16.61
N ALA A 363 -20.21 -28.22 -17.52
CA ALA A 363 -20.30 -28.55 -18.94
C ALA A 363 -20.10 -30.07 -19.08
N PRO A 364 -20.93 -30.77 -19.87
CA PRO A 364 -20.76 -32.20 -20.03
C PRO A 364 -19.36 -32.44 -20.58
N VAL A 365 -18.57 -33.20 -19.84
CA VAL A 365 -17.28 -33.71 -20.31
C VAL A 365 -17.59 -34.40 -21.64
N GLU A 366 -17.11 -33.83 -22.75
CA GLU A 366 -17.08 -34.54 -24.02
C GLU A 366 -16.23 -35.79 -23.79
N SER A 367 -16.92 -36.89 -23.54
CA SER A 367 -16.32 -38.21 -23.53
C SER A 367 -15.79 -38.44 -24.94
N HIS A 368 -14.49 -38.20 -25.15
CA HIS A 368 -13.78 -38.80 -26.25
C HIS A 368 -13.92 -40.32 -26.08
N ARG A 369 -14.87 -40.91 -26.81
CA ARG A 369 -14.94 -42.35 -27.04
C ARG A 369 -13.63 -42.77 -27.69
N VAL A 370 -12.68 -43.19 -26.88
CA VAL A 370 -11.54 -43.99 -27.32
C VAL A 370 -12.12 -45.30 -27.80
N SER A 371 -12.19 -45.44 -29.12
CA SER A 371 -12.49 -46.70 -29.81
C SER A 371 -11.34 -47.67 -29.52
N TRP A 372 -11.52 -48.53 -28.52
CA TRP A 372 -10.68 -49.70 -28.31
C TRP A 372 -10.98 -50.73 -29.39
N ARG A 373 -10.05 -50.92 -30.35
CA ARG A 373 -10.00 -52.14 -31.17
C ARG A 373 -9.14 -53.18 -30.44
N PRO A 374 -9.61 -54.42 -30.22
CA PRO A 374 -8.77 -55.46 -29.68
C PRO A 374 -7.84 -56.01 -30.77
N GLN A 375 -6.53 -55.99 -30.52
CA GLN A 375 -5.56 -56.78 -31.29
C GLN A 375 -5.74 -58.25 -30.92
N LEU A 376 -6.23 -59.03 -31.90
CA LEU A 376 -6.16 -60.48 -31.90
C LEU A 376 -4.79 -60.92 -32.42
N LEU A 377 -4.21 -61.88 -31.69
CA LEU A 377 -3.01 -62.66 -31.95
C LEU A 377 -2.97 -63.34 -33.34
N ARG A 378 -1.72 -63.58 -33.79
CA ARG A 378 -1.17 -64.63 -34.70
C ARG A 378 -0.27 -63.98 -35.77
N GLU A 379 0.99 -64.34 -35.99
CA GLU A 379 1.84 -65.49 -35.60
C GLU A 379 3.24 -65.01 -35.20
#